data_AF-A0A7Y6K1Z4-F1
#
_entry.id   AF-A0A7Y6K1Z4-F1
#
_cell.length_a   1.000
_cell.length_b   1.000
_cell.length_c   1.000
_cell.angle_alpha   90.00
_cell.angle_beta   90.00
_cell.angle_gamma   90.00
#
_symmetry.space_group_name_H-M   'P 1'
#
loop_
_entity.id
_entity.type
_entity.pdbx_description
1 polymer ?
#
loop_
_entity_poly.entity_id
_entity_poly.type
_entity_poly.pdbx_seq_one_letter_code
_entity_poly.pdbx_strand_id
1 'polypeptide(L)'
;MTNRIRIAVLATNAEGSPDLYLTFVETTDLQYNEGQHYDMALARAEDEGYRAPMIAFDQHDMAANVLRHAADFMEGDTNGV
;
A
#
# COMPACT_ATOMS: atom_id res chain seq x y z
N MET A 1 20.85 10.00 4.71
CA MET A 1 20.36 8.87 5.54
C MET A 1 19.26 8.17 4.76
N THR A 2 18.90 6.93 5.11
CA THR A 2 17.75 6.25 4.51
C THR A 2 16.63 6.14 5.53
N ASN A 3 15.40 6.30 5.05
CA ASN A 3 14.16 6.16 5.79
C ASN A 3 13.51 4.84 5.38
N ARG A 4 12.99 4.12 6.36
CA ARG A 4 12.21 2.91 6.15
C ARG A 4 10.73 3.24 6.15
N ILE A 5 10.11 3.15 4.98
CA ILE A 5 8.70 3.50 4.76
C ILE A 5 7.86 2.22 4.67
N ARG A 6 6.75 2.16 5.41
CA ARG A 6 5.73 1.11 5.26
C ARG A 6 4.82 1.46 4.10
N ILE A 7 4.55 0.49 3.25
CA ILE A 7 3.69 0.64 2.08
C ILE A 7 2.73 -0.55 2.01
N ALA A 8 1.46 -0.24 1.75
CA ALA A 8 0.44 -1.22 1.40
C ALA A 8 0.09 -1.08 -0.09
N VAL A 9 0.01 -2.18 -0.82
CA VAL A 9 -0.37 -2.19 -2.24
C VAL A 9 -1.67 -2.97 -2.41
N LEU A 10 -2.74 -2.28 -2.79
CA LEU A 10 -3.99 -2.92 -3.22
C LEU A 10 -3.77 -3.56 -4.59
N ALA A 11 -3.95 -4.87 -4.64
CA ALA A 11 -3.67 -5.67 -5.81
C ALA A 11 -4.57 -6.92 -5.88
N THR A 12 -4.44 -7.65 -6.96
CA THR A 12 -4.98 -9.01 -7.09
C THR A 12 -3.84 -9.99 -6.84
N ASN A 13 -4.00 -10.92 -5.89
CA ASN A 13 -2.99 -11.94 -5.61
C ASN A 13 -2.96 -13.04 -6.69
N ALA A 14 -2.01 -13.98 -6.58
CA ALA A 14 -1.84 -15.05 -7.56
C ALA A 14 -3.07 -15.98 -7.73
N GLU A 15 -3.97 -16.00 -6.76
CA GLU A 15 -5.22 -16.78 -6.79
C GLU A 15 -6.37 -16.02 -7.45
N GLY A 16 -6.16 -14.77 -7.87
CA GLY A 16 -7.19 -13.93 -8.47
C GLY A 16 -8.08 -13.22 -7.47
N SER A 17 -7.72 -13.21 -6.18
CA SER A 17 -8.50 -12.55 -5.12
C SER A 17 -7.96 -11.14 -4.81
N PRO A 18 -8.84 -10.18 -4.44
CA PRO A 18 -8.40 -8.88 -3.92
C PRO A 18 -7.58 -9.04 -2.65
N ASP A 19 -6.47 -8.33 -2.56
CA ASP A 19 -5.53 -8.46 -1.46
C ASP A 19 -4.72 -7.16 -1.24
N LEU A 20 -4.09 -7.05 -0.07
CA LEU A 20 -3.15 -5.98 0.28
C LEU A 20 -1.76 -6.56 0.48
N TYR A 21 -0.87 -6.36 -0.49
CA TYR A 21 0.54 -6.69 -0.32
C TYR A 21 1.20 -5.65 0.60
N LEU A 22 1.76 -6.10 1.73
CA LEU A 22 2.38 -5.24 2.74
C LEU A 22 3.90 -5.36 2.67
N THR A 23 4.60 -4.23 2.54
CA THR A 23 6.07 -4.23 2.44
C THR A 23 6.71 -3.00 3.11
N PHE A 24 8.03 -3.06 3.23
CA PHE A 24 8.85 -1.92 3.65
C PHE A 24 9.84 -1.55 2.56
N VAL A 25 9.95 -0.26 2.22
CA VAL A 25 10.95 0.24 1.26
C VAL A 25 11.95 1.13 2.00
N GLU A 26 13.24 0.92 1.73
CA GLU A 26 14.32 1.80 2.17
C GLU A 26 14.55 2.87 1.11
N THR A 27 14.44 4.14 1.48
CA THR A 27 14.52 5.27 0.55
C THR A 27 15.43 6.34 1.13
N THR A 28 16.15 7.08 0.30
CA THR A 28 16.67 8.39 0.73
C THR A 28 15.55 9.44 0.71
N ASP A 29 15.79 10.61 1.32
CA ASP A 29 14.82 11.72 1.28
C ASP A 29 14.51 12.16 -0.15
N LEU A 30 15.52 12.17 -1.04
CA LEU A 30 15.33 12.50 -2.45
C LEU A 30 14.41 11.48 -3.14
N GLN A 31 14.69 10.19 -2.96
CA GLN A 31 13.88 9.11 -3.55
C GLN A 31 12.45 9.10 -3.00
N TYR A 32 12.27 9.47 -1.73
CA TYR A 32 10.95 9.64 -1.13
C TYR A 32 10.18 10.76 -1.83
N ASN A 33 10.78 11.95 -1.92
CA ASN A 33 10.17 13.14 -2.52
C ASN A 33 9.88 12.98 -4.02
N GLU A 34 10.66 12.14 -4.72
CA GLU A 34 10.45 11.81 -6.13
C GLU A 34 9.42 10.69 -6.35
N GLY A 35 8.91 10.07 -5.28
CA GLY A 35 7.91 9.00 -5.38
C GLY A 35 8.46 7.60 -5.70
N GLN A 36 9.80 7.42 -5.76
CA GLN A 36 10.41 6.14 -6.16
C GLN A 36 10.05 4.97 -5.24
N HIS A 37 9.67 5.28 -3.99
CA HIS A 37 9.24 4.26 -3.03
C HIS A 37 7.96 3.54 -3.45
N TYR A 38 7.07 4.20 -4.20
CA TYR A 38 5.92 3.57 -4.82
C TYR A 38 6.36 2.58 -5.89
N ASP A 39 7.20 3.01 -6.83
CA ASP A 39 7.69 2.15 -7.92
C ASP A 39 8.38 0.89 -7.36
N MET A 40 9.20 1.05 -6.32
CA MET A 40 9.87 -0.06 -5.63
C MET A 40 8.88 -1.03 -4.97
N ALA A 41 7.80 -0.53 -4.36
CA ALA A 41 6.78 -1.38 -3.75
C ALA A 41 5.95 -2.12 -4.80
N LEU A 42 5.59 -1.44 -5.90
CA LEU A 42 4.85 -2.04 -7.01
C LEU A 42 5.66 -3.13 -7.70
N ALA A 43 6.94 -2.90 -7.97
CA ALA A 43 7.83 -3.91 -8.56
C ALA A 43 7.94 -5.16 -7.68
N ARG A 44 8.10 -4.99 -6.36
CA ARG A 44 8.15 -6.13 -5.42
C ARG A 44 6.84 -6.90 -5.37
N ALA A 45 5.70 -6.21 -5.40
CA ALA A 45 4.40 -6.86 -5.47
C ALA A 45 4.28 -7.67 -6.77
N GLU A 46 4.71 -7.12 -7.91
CA GLU A 46 4.70 -7.81 -9.20
C GLU A 46 5.59 -9.06 -9.22
N ASP A 47 6.79 -8.97 -8.63
CA ASP A 47 7.73 -10.10 -8.47
C ASP A 47 7.13 -11.24 -7.63
N GLU A 48 6.31 -10.91 -6.64
CA GLU A 48 5.57 -11.86 -5.79
C GLU A 48 4.27 -12.38 -6.46
N GLY A 49 4.02 -11.99 -7.71
CA GLY A 49 2.89 -12.48 -8.51
C GLY A 49 1.60 -11.66 -8.38
N TYR A 50 1.63 -10.52 -7.69
CA TYR A 50 0.48 -9.62 -7.61
C TYR A 50 0.30 -8.86 -8.93
N ARG A 51 -0.95 -8.53 -9.26
CA ARG A 51 -1.33 -7.85 -10.50
C ARG A 51 -2.33 -6.72 -10.21
N ALA A 52 -2.74 -6.02 -11.28
CA ALA A 52 -3.69 -4.90 -11.24
C ALA A 52 -4.83 -5.11 -10.22
N PRO A 53 -5.23 -4.08 -9.45
CA PRO A 53 -5.08 -2.65 -9.75
C PRO A 53 -3.75 -1.96 -9.38
N MET A 54 -2.88 -2.59 -8.58
CA MET A 54 -1.53 -2.06 -8.21
C MET A 54 -1.53 -0.61 -7.68
N ILE A 55 -2.32 -0.34 -6.63
CA ILE A 55 -2.43 0.99 -6.01
C ILE A 55 -1.67 0.96 -4.68
N ALA A 56 -0.61 1.77 -4.57
CA ALA A 56 0.22 1.84 -3.37
C ALA A 56 -0.20 3.02 -2.46
N PHE A 57 -0.07 2.81 -1.15
CA PHE A 57 -0.29 3.79 -0.09
C PHE A 57 0.89 3.74 0.88
N ASP A 58 1.56 4.86 1.09
CA ASP A 58 2.58 4.98 2.11
C ASP A 58 1.97 5.30 3.50
N GLN A 59 2.71 5.09 4.59
CA GLN A 59 2.24 5.32 5.97
C GLN A 59 1.96 6.79 6.34
N HIS A 60 2.43 7.74 5.53
CA HIS A 60 2.29 9.19 5.70
C HIS A 60 1.23 9.78 4.76
N ASP A 61 0.78 9.03 3.76
CA ASP A 61 -0.31 9.42 2.89
C ASP A 61 -1.60 9.65 3.67
N MET A 62 -2.23 10.80 3.42
CA MET A 62 -3.61 11.00 3.84
C MET A 62 -4.55 9.94 3.24
N ALA A 63 -4.24 9.48 2.02
CA ALA A 63 -4.99 8.44 1.34
C ALA A 63 -4.94 7.09 2.07
N ALA A 64 -3.89 6.77 2.83
CA ALA A 64 -3.82 5.52 3.59
C ALA A 64 -4.93 5.40 4.66
N ASN A 65 -5.53 6.52 5.08
CA ASN A 65 -6.68 6.51 6.00
C ASN A 65 -7.90 5.75 5.42
N VAL A 66 -8.02 5.61 4.10
CA VAL A 66 -9.13 4.84 3.50
C VAL A 66 -9.09 3.37 3.89
N LEU A 67 -7.89 2.81 4.14
CA LEU A 67 -7.73 1.42 4.57
C LEU A 67 -8.28 1.22 5.98
N ARG A 68 -7.99 2.15 6.89
CA ARG A 68 -8.57 2.14 8.24
C ARG A 68 -10.08 2.33 8.18
N HIS A 69 -10.56 3.31 7.41
CA HIS A 69 -11.99 3.57 7.27
C HIS A 69 -12.76 2.34 6.74
N ALA A 70 -12.19 1.62 5.77
CA ALA A 70 -12.77 0.39 5.25
C ALA A 70 -12.82 -0.73 6.31
N ALA A 71 -11.75 -0.87 7.12
CA ALA A 71 -11.72 -1.84 8.23
C ALA A 71 -12.79 -1.50 9.29
N ASP A 72 -12.85 -0.24 9.74
CA ASP A 72 -13.84 0.23 10.72
C ASP A 72 -15.28 -0.03 10.24
N PHE A 73 -15.54 0.18 8.95
CA PHE A 73 -16.84 -0.11 8.33
C PHE A 73 -17.18 -1.61 8.35
N MET A 74 -16.23 -2.48 7.99
CA MET A 74 -16.44 -3.92 7.94
C MET A 74 -16.62 -4.55 9.33
N GLU A 75 -16.00 -3.98 10.36
CA GLU A 75 -16.14 -4.42 11.75
C GLU A 75 -17.48 -3.99 12.38
N GLY A 76 -18.27 -3.17 11.68
CA GLY A 76 -19.58 -2.71 12.13
C GLY A 76 -19.52 -1.57 13.15
N ASP A 77 -18.37 -0.92 13.33
CA ASP A 77 -18.19 0.17 14.29
C ASP A 77 -18.72 1.52 13.75
N THR A 78 -19.04 1.59 12.45
CA THR A 78 -19.79 2.70 11.87
C THR A 78 -21.27 2.34 11.73
N ASN A 79 -22.05 2.64 12.78
CA ASN A 79 -23.50 2.80 12.62
C ASN A 79 -23.78 4.02 11.73
N GLY A 80 -23.99 3.77 10.43
CA GLY A 80 -24.78 4.62 9.53
C GLY A 80 -24.16 5.96 9.10
N VAL A 81 -23.89 6.05 7.80
CA VAL A 81 -24.10 7.31 7.05
C VAL A 81 -25.38 7.16 6.26
#